data_AF-X1IM90-F1
#
_entry.id   AF-X1IM90-F1
#
_cell.length_a   1.000
_cell.length_b   1.000
_cell.length_c   1.000
_cell.angle_alpha   90.00
_cell.angle_beta   90.00
_cell.angle_gamma   90.00
#
_symmetry.space_group_name_H-M   'P 1'
#
loop_
_entity.id
_entity.type
_entity.pdbx_description
1 polymer ?
#
loop_
_entity_poly.entity_id
_entity_poly.type
_entity_poly.pdbx_seq_one_letter_code
_entity_poly.pdbx_strand_id
1 'polypeptide(L)'
;MKDYEIDEKIIKDFITHSKIAMKKFIEWGYRENVDLFLYRKIISMVGKCSENLEELLKEKTNNKFIVLTYLTLISWDMDQRRAHLEFFDAYQKNILENADRLLELKGYSLETISESELTIIKAKLSSIYNNLDLMISEGHIVSNSKILHFFFPDLIMPIDNNTLNYLRQTDSVISFLKIFEFSWKVSKEMDLTSYVDNEKGNITIPKVIDNIILSLMRERGRKQYYNKKLKDFKKKYY
;
A
#
# COMPACT_ATOMS: atom_id res chain seq x y z
N MET A 1 19.94 6.09 7.21
CA MET A 1 19.03 5.61 8.29
C MET A 1 19.01 4.07 8.16
N LYS A 2 19.20 3.31 9.25
CA LYS A 2 19.32 1.83 9.16
C LYS A 2 17.93 1.19 9.06
N ASP A 3 17.76 0.24 8.15
CA ASP A 3 16.55 -0.59 8.08
C ASP A 3 16.51 -1.55 9.27
N TYR A 4 15.35 -1.63 9.93
CA TYR A 4 15.14 -2.58 11.03
C TYR A 4 14.63 -3.91 10.47
N GLU A 5 14.92 -5.01 11.16
CA GLU A 5 14.19 -6.26 10.95
C GLU A 5 12.76 -6.10 11.47
N ILE A 6 11.79 -6.62 10.71
CA ILE A 6 10.43 -6.74 11.20
C ILE A 6 10.38 -8.05 11.98
N ASP A 7 10.43 -7.92 13.31
CA ASP A 7 10.43 -9.06 14.21
C ASP A 7 9.02 -9.53 14.58
N GLU A 8 8.93 -10.71 15.21
CA GLU A 8 7.65 -11.25 15.70
C GLU A 8 6.94 -10.31 16.68
N LYS A 9 7.68 -9.44 17.39
CA LYS A 9 7.09 -8.54 18.37
C LYS A 9 6.24 -7.48 17.69
N ILE A 10 6.67 -6.97 16.53
CA ILE A 10 5.87 -6.02 15.73
C ILE A 10 4.59 -6.68 15.21
N ILE A 11 4.67 -7.93 14.74
CA ILE A 11 3.49 -8.69 14.27
C ILE A 11 2.50 -8.92 15.42
N LYS A 12 2.99 -9.38 16.57
CA LYS A 12 2.18 -9.58 17.78
C LYS A 12 1.54 -8.26 18.26
N ASP A 13 2.27 -7.15 18.23
CA ASP A 13 1.73 -5.81 18.54
C ASP A 13 0.63 -5.40 17.56
N PHE A 14 0.84 -5.61 16.26
CA PHE A 14 -0.17 -5.34 15.23
C PHE A 14 -1.45 -6.14 15.48
N ILE A 15 -1.34 -7.46 15.63
CA ILE A 15 -2.49 -8.36 15.83
C ILE A 15 -3.25 -7.97 17.11
N THR A 16 -2.54 -7.73 18.22
CA THR A 16 -3.16 -7.37 19.51
C THR A 16 -4.03 -6.12 19.41
N HIS A 17 -3.63 -5.13 18.61
CA HIS A 17 -4.32 -3.85 18.54
C HIS A 17 -5.22 -3.68 17.30
N SER A 18 -5.16 -4.62 16.36
CA SER A 18 -5.86 -4.59 15.07
C SER A 18 -7.37 -4.33 15.19
N LYS A 19 -8.06 -5.08 16.05
CA LYS A 19 -9.52 -4.99 16.23
C LYS A 19 -9.95 -3.60 16.70
N ILE A 20 -9.24 -3.03 17.68
CA ILE A 20 -9.53 -1.69 18.19
C ILE A 20 -9.21 -0.64 17.12
N ALA A 21 -8.08 -0.80 16.43
CA ALA A 21 -7.68 0.09 15.35
C ALA A 21 -8.70 0.08 14.20
N MET A 22 -9.22 -1.07 13.81
CA MET A 22 -10.20 -1.20 12.74
C MET A 22 -11.56 -0.61 13.12
N LYS A 23 -12.03 -0.83 14.35
CA LYS A 23 -13.25 -0.15 14.85
C LYS A 23 -13.13 1.36 14.72
N LYS A 24 -12.02 1.93 15.20
CA LYS A 24 -11.73 3.36 15.05
C LYS A 24 -11.63 3.75 13.58
N PHE A 25 -11.06 2.86 12.74
CA PHE A 25 -10.89 3.11 11.32
C PHE A 25 -12.23 3.34 10.60
N ILE A 26 -13.23 2.56 10.99
CA ILE A 26 -14.58 2.61 10.44
C ILE A 26 -15.35 3.86 10.91
N GLU A 27 -15.04 4.39 12.09
CA GLU A 27 -15.75 5.53 12.72
C GLU A 27 -15.39 6.89 12.13
N TRP A 28 -14.10 7.16 11.89
CA TRP A 28 -13.60 8.45 11.38
C TRP A 28 -13.62 8.63 9.86
N GLY A 29 -13.66 7.55 9.07
CA GLY A 29 -13.51 7.61 7.62
C GLY A 29 -12.08 7.98 7.15
N TYR A 30 -11.69 7.49 5.97
CA TYR A 30 -10.46 7.87 5.30
C TYR A 30 -10.68 7.80 3.79
N ARG A 31 -10.36 8.90 3.08
CA ARG A 31 -10.52 9.02 1.62
C ARG A 31 -11.97 8.82 1.17
N GLU A 32 -12.73 9.91 1.20
CA GLU A 32 -14.14 9.94 0.81
C GLU A 32 -14.29 10.67 -0.53
N ASN A 33 -15.26 10.24 -1.34
CA ASN A 33 -15.64 10.82 -2.63
C ASN A 33 -14.83 10.33 -3.84
N VAL A 34 -14.16 11.25 -4.55
CA VAL A 34 -13.60 11.01 -5.89
C VAL A 34 -12.47 9.98 -5.85
N ASP A 35 -11.60 10.05 -4.87
CA ASP A 35 -10.48 9.13 -4.72
C ASP A 35 -10.92 7.70 -4.43
N LEU A 36 -11.94 7.52 -3.58
CA LEU A 36 -12.57 6.21 -3.34
C LEU A 36 -13.29 5.68 -4.58
N PHE A 37 -13.98 6.54 -5.31
CA PHE A 37 -14.64 6.16 -6.57
C PHE A 37 -13.64 5.67 -7.61
N LEU A 38 -12.56 6.43 -7.85
CA LEU A 38 -11.51 6.07 -8.81
C LEU A 38 -10.84 4.76 -8.40
N TYR A 39 -10.49 4.63 -7.11
CA TYR A 39 -9.91 3.41 -6.57
C TYR A 39 -10.80 2.19 -6.78
N ARG A 40 -12.10 2.28 -6.43
CA ARG A 40 -13.07 1.19 -6.68
C ARG A 40 -13.17 0.82 -8.15
N LYS A 41 -13.15 1.82 -9.03
CA LYS A 41 -13.22 1.58 -10.46
C LYS A 41 -12.01 0.80 -10.96
N ILE A 42 -10.80 1.12 -10.50
CA ILE A 42 -9.58 0.36 -10.79
C ILE A 42 -9.71 -1.08 -10.30
N ILE A 43 -10.04 -1.29 -9.02
CA ILE A 43 -10.11 -2.64 -8.45
C ILE A 43 -11.16 -3.49 -9.18
N SER A 44 -12.31 -2.89 -9.51
CA SER A 44 -13.36 -3.56 -10.30
C SER A 44 -12.90 -3.90 -11.72
N MET A 45 -12.04 -3.10 -12.36
CA MET A 45 -11.52 -3.40 -13.70
C MET A 45 -10.53 -4.57 -13.65
N VAL A 46 -9.61 -4.55 -12.68
CA VAL A 46 -8.54 -5.55 -12.54
C VAL A 46 -9.08 -6.93 -12.18
N GLY A 47 -10.15 -6.97 -11.39
CA GLY A 47 -10.78 -8.22 -10.97
C GLY A 47 -9.99 -8.96 -9.89
N LYS A 48 -10.50 -10.12 -9.49
CA LYS A 48 -9.88 -10.91 -8.42
C LYS A 48 -8.57 -11.53 -8.90
N CYS A 49 -7.55 -11.53 -8.05
CA CYS A 49 -6.21 -12.04 -8.38
C CYS A 49 -5.67 -11.49 -9.72
N SER A 50 -6.06 -10.27 -10.09
CA SER A 50 -5.62 -9.61 -11.32
C SER A 50 -5.96 -10.33 -12.62
N GLU A 51 -7.06 -11.07 -12.64
CA GLU A 51 -7.47 -11.91 -13.79
C GLU A 51 -7.55 -11.12 -15.12
N ASN A 52 -8.00 -9.87 -15.07
CA ASN A 52 -8.20 -9.02 -16.26
C ASN A 52 -6.97 -8.19 -16.64
N LEU A 53 -5.88 -8.22 -15.85
CA LEU A 53 -4.74 -7.31 -16.01
C LEU A 53 -4.11 -7.39 -17.41
N GLU A 54 -4.02 -8.59 -17.96
CA GLU A 54 -3.48 -8.81 -19.30
C GLU A 54 -4.24 -8.04 -20.37
N GLU A 55 -5.58 -8.14 -20.37
CA GLU A 55 -6.44 -7.41 -21.30
C GLU A 55 -6.29 -5.90 -21.11
N LEU A 56 -6.24 -5.43 -19.86
CA LEU A 56 -6.10 -4.02 -19.52
C LEU A 56 -4.77 -3.41 -19.98
N LEU A 57 -3.72 -4.22 -20.19
CA LEU A 57 -2.38 -3.79 -20.63
C LEU A 57 -2.11 -4.02 -22.13
N LYS A 58 -3.09 -4.55 -22.90
CA LYS A 58 -2.96 -4.77 -24.35
C LYS A 58 -2.86 -3.47 -25.11
N GLU A 59 -3.70 -2.50 -24.78
CA GLU A 59 -3.72 -1.20 -25.44
C GLU A 59 -2.44 -0.43 -25.14
N LYS A 60 -1.68 -0.08 -26.19
CA LYS A 60 -0.39 0.62 -26.05
C LYS A 60 -0.54 2.14 -26.17
N THR A 61 -1.65 2.62 -26.71
CA THR A 61 -1.91 4.05 -26.94
C THR A 61 -3.19 4.50 -26.26
N ASN A 62 -3.17 5.62 -25.54
CA ASN A 62 -4.34 6.14 -24.81
C ASN A 62 -4.99 5.08 -23.89
N ASN A 63 -4.17 4.29 -23.19
CA ASN A 63 -4.66 3.20 -22.37
C ASN A 63 -5.49 3.75 -21.19
N LYS A 64 -6.82 3.62 -21.27
CA LYS A 64 -7.75 4.18 -20.29
C LYS A 64 -7.54 3.66 -18.87
N PHE A 65 -7.07 2.42 -18.73
CA PHE A 65 -6.76 1.85 -17.42
C PHE A 65 -5.55 2.53 -16.80
N ILE A 66 -4.47 2.73 -17.57
CA ILE A 66 -3.27 3.44 -17.12
C ILE A 66 -3.56 4.93 -16.86
N VAL A 67 -4.40 5.57 -17.68
CA VAL A 67 -4.89 6.93 -17.39
C VAL A 67 -5.58 6.97 -16.03
N LEU A 68 -6.45 5.99 -15.75
CA LEU A 68 -7.18 5.94 -14.49
C LEU A 68 -6.23 5.74 -13.30
N THR A 69 -5.21 4.89 -13.42
CA THR A 69 -4.22 4.70 -12.35
C THR A 69 -3.42 5.97 -12.09
N TYR A 70 -3.01 6.67 -13.14
CA TYR A 70 -2.31 7.95 -13.04
C TYR A 70 -3.14 9.02 -12.31
N LEU A 71 -4.39 9.21 -12.75
CA LEU A 71 -5.32 10.17 -12.11
C LEU A 71 -5.61 9.78 -10.66
N THR A 72 -5.69 8.48 -10.36
CA THR A 72 -5.91 8.01 -8.99
C THR A 72 -4.69 8.33 -8.13
N LEU A 73 -3.46 8.14 -8.61
CA LEU A 73 -2.25 8.54 -7.87
C LEU A 73 -2.22 10.04 -7.58
N ILE A 74 -2.61 10.89 -8.53
CA ILE A 74 -2.74 12.35 -8.31
C ILE A 74 -3.77 12.63 -7.21
N SER A 75 -4.95 12.00 -7.27
CA SER A 75 -5.97 12.10 -6.22
C SER A 75 -5.50 11.53 -4.86
N TRP A 76 -4.47 10.69 -4.89
CA TRP A 76 -3.78 10.13 -3.73
C TRP A 76 -2.56 10.94 -3.29
N ASP A 77 -2.54 12.22 -3.69
CA ASP A 77 -1.55 13.24 -3.34
C ASP A 77 -0.12 12.88 -3.77
N MET A 78 0.02 12.04 -4.80
CA MET A 78 1.33 11.63 -5.35
C MET A 78 1.96 12.68 -6.27
N ASP A 79 1.27 13.78 -6.54
CA ASP A 79 1.81 14.92 -7.30
C ASP A 79 1.58 16.23 -6.54
N GLN A 80 1.98 16.24 -5.27
CA GLN A 80 1.87 17.40 -4.40
C GLN A 80 3.07 17.52 -3.46
N ARG A 81 3.41 18.75 -3.09
CA ARG A 81 4.47 19.11 -2.14
C ARG A 81 5.86 18.63 -2.57
N ARG A 82 6.28 17.46 -2.09
CA ARG A 82 7.61 16.86 -2.33
C ARG A 82 7.54 15.65 -3.25
N ALA A 83 6.33 15.18 -3.55
CA ALA A 83 6.10 14.06 -4.45
C ALA A 83 5.71 14.63 -5.82
N HIS A 84 6.40 14.18 -6.86
CA HIS A 84 6.12 14.55 -8.25
C HIS A 84 6.13 13.30 -9.11
N LEU A 85 4.98 13.00 -9.72
CA LEU A 85 4.86 11.90 -10.67
C LEU A 85 5.62 12.25 -11.96
N GLU A 86 6.09 11.23 -12.64
CA GLU A 86 6.52 11.36 -14.03
C GLU A 86 5.40 11.91 -14.91
N PHE A 87 5.77 12.55 -16.02
CA PHE A 87 4.77 12.96 -17.01
C PHE A 87 4.06 11.73 -17.56
N PHE A 88 2.78 11.88 -17.90
CA PHE A 88 1.92 10.76 -18.26
C PHE A 88 2.52 9.85 -19.36
N ASP A 89 3.15 10.43 -20.39
CA ASP A 89 3.77 9.65 -21.47
C ASP A 89 4.92 8.76 -20.97
N ALA A 90 5.77 9.29 -20.07
CA ALA A 90 6.85 8.54 -19.45
C ALA A 90 6.32 7.48 -18.48
N TYR A 91 5.33 7.83 -17.67
CA TYR A 91 4.63 6.91 -16.77
C TYR A 91 3.99 5.73 -17.52
N GLN A 92 3.23 6.00 -18.60
CA GLN A 92 2.59 4.97 -19.40
C GLN A 92 3.62 4.08 -20.08
N LYS A 93 4.67 4.68 -20.65
CA LYS A 93 5.77 3.93 -21.28
C LYS A 93 6.44 2.98 -20.28
N ASN A 94 6.83 3.47 -19.10
CA ASN A 94 7.50 2.66 -18.08
C ASN A 94 6.63 1.46 -17.61
N ILE A 95 5.32 1.66 -17.45
CA ILE A 95 4.39 0.57 -17.12
C ILE A 95 4.33 -0.47 -18.24
N LEU A 96 4.17 -0.02 -19.49
CA LEU A 96 4.03 -0.92 -20.63
C LEU A 96 5.31 -1.71 -20.96
N GLU A 97 6.49 -1.12 -20.72
CA GLU A 97 7.80 -1.78 -20.84
C GLU A 97 8.02 -2.86 -19.76
N ASN A 98 7.26 -2.79 -18.65
CA ASN A 98 7.28 -3.77 -17.58
C ASN A 98 6.07 -4.72 -17.60
N ALA A 99 5.21 -4.65 -18.62
CA ALA A 99 3.96 -5.42 -18.68
C ALA A 99 4.20 -6.93 -18.48
N ASP A 100 5.17 -7.53 -19.18
CA ASP A 100 5.44 -8.96 -19.07
C ASP A 100 5.82 -9.37 -17.64
N ARG A 101 6.68 -8.58 -16.98
CA ARG A 101 7.07 -8.81 -15.58
C ARG A 101 5.89 -8.69 -14.63
N LEU A 102 5.00 -7.72 -14.86
CA LEU A 102 3.79 -7.55 -14.08
C LEU A 102 2.87 -8.77 -14.24
N LEU A 103 2.69 -9.28 -15.47
CA LEU A 103 1.84 -10.43 -15.73
C LEU A 103 2.32 -11.72 -15.06
N GLU A 104 3.61 -11.83 -14.72
CA GLU A 104 4.12 -12.96 -13.93
C GLU A 104 3.56 -13.05 -12.50
N LEU A 105 2.94 -11.98 -11.99
CA LEU A 105 2.29 -11.94 -10.68
C LEU A 105 0.77 -12.19 -10.73
N LYS A 106 0.19 -12.31 -11.94
CA LYS A 106 -1.23 -12.62 -12.11
C LYS A 106 -1.56 -13.96 -11.45
N GLY A 107 -2.72 -14.03 -10.80
CA GLY A 107 -3.22 -15.24 -10.14
C GLY A 107 -2.79 -15.40 -8.67
N TYR A 108 -1.81 -14.62 -8.18
CA TYR A 108 -1.43 -14.66 -6.76
C TYR A 108 -2.35 -13.79 -5.89
N SER A 109 -2.59 -14.26 -4.67
CA SER A 109 -3.23 -13.51 -3.58
C SER A 109 -2.42 -13.70 -2.30
N LEU A 110 -2.35 -12.67 -1.48
CA LEU A 110 -1.61 -12.65 -0.22
C LEU A 110 -1.99 -13.84 0.69
N GLU A 111 -3.29 -14.18 0.72
CA GLU A 111 -3.85 -15.23 1.56
C GLU A 111 -3.47 -16.64 1.08
N THR A 112 -3.28 -16.84 -0.21
CA THR A 112 -3.09 -18.18 -0.80
C THR A 112 -1.63 -18.57 -1.00
N ILE A 113 -0.70 -17.61 -0.88
CA ILE A 113 0.74 -17.85 -1.07
C ILE A 113 1.29 -18.81 -0.02
N SER A 114 1.95 -19.87 -0.48
CA SER A 114 2.78 -20.76 0.34
C SER A 114 4.14 -20.15 0.66
N GLU A 115 4.84 -20.69 1.65
CA GLU A 115 6.18 -20.24 2.02
C GLU A 115 7.20 -20.43 0.87
N SER A 116 7.03 -21.50 0.07
CA SER A 116 7.88 -21.73 -1.11
C SER A 116 7.66 -20.69 -2.21
N GLU A 117 6.40 -20.29 -2.45
CA GLU A 117 6.05 -19.26 -3.44
C GLU A 117 6.48 -17.87 -2.98
N LEU A 118 6.49 -17.60 -1.68
CA LEU A 118 6.91 -16.30 -1.12
C LEU A 118 8.29 -15.88 -1.65
N THR A 119 9.24 -16.81 -1.69
CA THR A 119 10.60 -16.53 -2.17
C THR A 119 10.61 -16.15 -3.66
N ILE A 120 9.83 -16.88 -4.47
CA ILE A 120 9.70 -16.65 -5.91
C ILE A 120 9.04 -15.27 -6.16
N ILE A 121 7.96 -14.98 -5.44
CA ILE A 121 7.22 -13.72 -5.58
C ILE A 121 8.08 -12.54 -5.13
N LYS A 122 8.85 -12.66 -4.04
CA LYS A 122 9.79 -11.62 -3.62
C LYS A 122 10.86 -11.33 -4.69
N ALA A 123 11.35 -12.36 -5.40
CA ALA A 123 12.29 -12.16 -6.50
C ALA A 123 11.64 -11.38 -7.67
N LYS A 124 10.42 -11.76 -8.08
CA LYS A 124 9.65 -11.05 -9.11
C LYS A 124 9.36 -9.61 -8.71
N LEU A 125 8.90 -9.39 -7.49
CA LEU A 125 8.63 -8.06 -6.93
C LEU A 125 9.89 -7.19 -6.87
N SER A 126 11.04 -7.75 -6.50
CA SER A 126 12.33 -7.04 -6.53
C SER A 126 12.67 -6.58 -7.95
N SER A 127 12.51 -7.48 -8.94
CA SER A 127 12.74 -7.14 -10.34
C SER A 127 11.81 -6.03 -10.80
N ILE A 128 10.50 -6.11 -10.51
CA ILE A 128 9.54 -5.08 -10.91
C ILE A 128 9.86 -3.74 -10.23
N TYR A 129 10.11 -3.74 -8.93
CA TYR A 129 10.43 -2.54 -8.16
C TYR A 129 11.61 -1.76 -8.76
N ASN A 130 12.69 -2.48 -9.12
CA ASN A 130 13.90 -1.86 -9.67
C ASN A 130 13.74 -1.34 -11.11
N ASN A 131 12.68 -1.74 -11.83
CA ASN A 131 12.41 -1.31 -13.20
C ASN A 131 11.22 -0.33 -13.30
N LEU A 132 10.46 -0.16 -12.21
CA LEU A 132 9.40 0.84 -12.13
C LEU A 132 9.98 2.19 -11.69
N ASP A 133 9.93 3.14 -12.60
CA ASP A 133 10.36 4.52 -12.39
C ASP A 133 9.21 5.45 -12.78
N LEU A 134 8.45 5.87 -11.78
CA LEU A 134 7.17 6.55 -11.94
C LEU A 134 7.16 7.95 -11.32
N MET A 135 8.27 8.36 -10.71
CA MET A 135 8.39 9.60 -9.96
C MET A 135 9.61 10.39 -10.43
N ILE A 136 9.43 11.70 -10.59
CA ILE A 136 10.54 12.65 -10.74
C ILE A 136 11.25 12.84 -9.39
N SER A 137 10.49 12.79 -8.29
CA SER A 137 11.00 12.95 -6.93
C SER A 137 11.57 11.65 -6.35
N GLU A 138 12.53 11.77 -5.44
CA GLU A 138 13.04 10.65 -4.63
C GLU A 138 11.94 10.10 -3.71
N GLY A 139 11.36 8.94 -4.06
CA GLY A 139 10.22 8.36 -3.34
C GLY A 139 9.60 7.17 -4.07
N HIS A 140 10.36 6.09 -4.23
CA HIS A 140 9.96 4.96 -5.06
C HIS A 140 9.01 3.99 -4.34
N ILE A 141 9.19 3.73 -3.04
CA ILE A 141 8.37 2.72 -2.36
C ILE A 141 6.89 3.09 -2.26
N VAL A 142 6.58 4.36 -2.00
CA VAL A 142 5.19 4.82 -1.85
C VAL A 142 4.48 4.81 -3.21
N SER A 143 5.15 5.28 -4.26
CA SER A 143 4.59 5.28 -5.63
C SER A 143 4.47 3.88 -6.18
N ASN A 144 5.55 3.09 -6.14
CA ASN A 144 5.59 1.73 -6.69
C ASN A 144 4.63 0.80 -5.94
N SER A 145 4.52 0.88 -4.61
CA SER A 145 3.55 0.04 -3.90
C SER A 145 2.10 0.40 -4.20
N LYS A 146 1.76 1.68 -4.41
CA LYS A 146 0.40 2.10 -4.75
C LYS A 146 0.00 1.63 -6.15
N ILE A 147 0.89 1.77 -7.14
CA ILE A 147 0.61 1.25 -8.49
C ILE A 147 0.53 -0.27 -8.49
N LEU A 148 1.42 -0.95 -7.75
CA LEU A 148 1.39 -2.40 -7.64
C LEU A 148 0.14 -2.88 -6.89
N HIS A 149 -0.35 -2.12 -5.93
CA HIS A 149 -1.64 -2.39 -5.30
C HIS A 149 -2.80 -2.23 -6.28
N PHE A 150 -2.78 -1.22 -7.16
CA PHE A 150 -3.81 -1.10 -8.20
C PHE A 150 -3.82 -2.30 -9.13
N PHE A 151 -2.65 -2.83 -9.48
CA PHE A 151 -2.54 -3.95 -10.41
C PHE A 151 -2.74 -5.30 -9.73
N PHE A 152 -2.39 -5.43 -8.45
CA PHE A 152 -2.46 -6.65 -7.65
C PHE A 152 -3.10 -6.39 -6.28
N PRO A 153 -4.39 -6.02 -6.24
CA PRO A 153 -5.03 -5.53 -5.02
C PRO A 153 -5.18 -6.60 -3.94
N ASP A 154 -5.22 -7.87 -4.33
CA ASP A 154 -5.26 -9.03 -3.42
C ASP A 154 -3.88 -9.46 -2.93
N LEU A 155 -2.80 -8.91 -3.51
CA LEU A 155 -1.42 -9.32 -3.24
C LEU A 155 -0.60 -8.24 -2.53
N ILE A 156 -0.68 -7.00 -2.99
CA ILE A 156 0.23 -5.93 -2.56
C ILE A 156 -0.54 -4.89 -1.77
N MET A 157 -0.02 -4.50 -0.62
CA MET A 157 -0.55 -3.42 0.19
C MET A 157 -0.12 -2.06 -0.38
N PRO A 158 -1.01 -1.04 -0.44
CA PRO A 158 -0.57 0.32 -0.81
C PRO A 158 0.21 0.93 0.35
N ILE A 159 1.53 1.07 0.20
CA ILE A 159 2.41 1.56 1.28
C ILE A 159 2.43 3.09 1.25
N ASP A 160 2.40 3.70 2.44
CA ASP A 160 2.56 5.13 2.63
C ASP A 160 3.61 5.44 3.71
N ASN A 161 3.79 6.73 4.01
CA ASN A 161 4.71 7.16 5.06
C ASN A 161 4.29 6.69 6.45
N ASN A 162 3.00 6.44 6.73
CA ASN A 162 2.58 5.88 8.00
C ASN A 162 3.03 4.43 8.14
N THR A 163 2.96 3.65 7.07
CA THR A 163 3.48 2.28 7.02
C THR A 163 4.99 2.24 7.25
N LEU A 164 5.75 3.07 6.52
CA LEU A 164 7.20 3.20 6.72
C LEU A 164 7.54 3.54 8.18
N ASN A 165 6.84 4.52 8.76
CA ASN A 165 7.06 4.94 10.14
C ASN A 165 6.66 3.87 11.17
N TYR A 166 5.56 3.15 10.94
CA TYR A 166 5.08 2.08 11.81
C TYR A 166 6.10 0.93 11.87
N LEU A 167 6.60 0.52 10.71
CA LEU A 167 7.55 -0.60 10.55
C LEU A 167 9.02 -0.19 10.64
N ARG A 168 9.29 1.11 10.83
CA ARG A 168 10.65 1.70 10.91
C ARG A 168 11.51 1.36 9.69
N GLN A 169 10.91 1.49 8.52
CA GLN A 169 11.54 1.20 7.24
C GLN A 169 11.88 2.49 6.49
N THR A 170 12.75 2.37 5.49
CA THR A 170 13.18 3.48 4.64
C THR A 170 12.78 3.24 3.19
N ASP A 171 13.03 4.20 2.31
CA ASP A 171 12.76 4.02 0.88
C ASP A 171 13.85 3.14 0.26
N SER A 172 13.58 1.83 0.15
CA SER A 172 14.47 0.86 -0.47
C SER A 172 13.68 -0.37 -0.94
N VAL A 173 14.24 -1.08 -1.94
CA VAL A 173 13.67 -2.37 -2.37
C VAL A 173 13.66 -3.40 -1.23
N ILE A 174 14.66 -3.38 -0.36
CA ILE A 174 14.75 -4.28 0.81
C ILE A 174 13.58 -4.00 1.77
N SER A 175 13.32 -2.73 2.05
CA SER A 175 12.18 -2.31 2.88
C SER A 175 10.85 -2.68 2.23
N PHE A 176 10.69 -2.50 0.91
CA PHE A 176 9.51 -2.94 0.18
C PHE A 176 9.23 -4.43 0.37
N LEU A 177 10.25 -5.26 0.17
CA LEU A 177 10.12 -6.72 0.32
C LEU A 177 9.86 -7.15 1.77
N LYS A 178 10.43 -6.44 2.75
CA LYS A 178 10.14 -6.67 4.18
C LYS A 178 8.69 -6.34 4.52
N ILE A 179 8.16 -5.24 4.01
CA ILE A 179 6.77 -4.83 4.25
C ILE A 179 5.80 -5.80 3.58
N PHE A 180 6.12 -6.27 2.37
CA PHE A 180 5.36 -7.33 1.71
C PHE A 180 5.34 -8.61 2.56
N GLU A 181 6.49 -9.07 3.04
CA GLU A 181 6.57 -10.25 3.91
C GLU A 181 5.81 -10.08 5.23
N PHE A 182 5.85 -8.87 5.82
CA PHE A 182 5.03 -8.54 6.99
C PHE A 182 3.54 -8.71 6.69
N SER A 183 3.06 -8.17 5.56
CA SER A 183 1.65 -8.30 5.18
C SER A 183 1.25 -9.77 4.98
N TRP A 184 2.14 -10.57 4.38
CA TRP A 184 1.93 -12.01 4.21
C TRP A 184 1.82 -12.71 5.57
N LYS A 185 2.77 -12.50 6.49
CA LYS A 185 2.73 -13.11 7.84
C LYS A 185 1.45 -12.74 8.59
N VAL A 186 1.06 -11.46 8.56
CA VAL A 186 -0.19 -11.00 9.17
C VAL A 186 -1.40 -11.74 8.58
N SER A 187 -1.46 -11.91 7.26
CA SER A 187 -2.56 -12.65 6.61
C SER A 187 -2.62 -14.14 6.99
N LYS A 188 -1.51 -14.72 7.46
CA LYS A 188 -1.47 -16.12 7.93
C LYS A 188 -1.85 -16.25 9.41
N GLU A 189 -1.56 -15.25 10.22
CA GLU A 189 -1.80 -15.28 11.67
C GLU A 189 -3.17 -14.73 12.07
N MET A 190 -3.85 -14.00 11.17
CA MET A 190 -5.08 -13.30 11.49
C MET A 190 -6.10 -13.41 10.35
N ASP A 191 -7.31 -13.84 10.68
CA ASP A 191 -8.46 -13.76 9.77
C ASP A 191 -8.87 -12.29 9.62
N LEU A 192 -8.61 -11.75 8.44
CA LEU A 192 -8.92 -10.37 8.07
C LEU A 192 -10.17 -10.26 7.19
N THR A 193 -10.75 -11.39 6.75
CA THR A 193 -11.89 -11.42 5.82
C THR A 193 -13.10 -10.70 6.41
N SER A 194 -13.29 -10.78 7.74
CA SER A 194 -14.38 -10.09 8.45
C SER A 194 -14.33 -8.55 8.39
N TYR A 195 -13.17 -7.98 8.03
CA TYR A 195 -13.00 -6.51 7.92
C TYR A 195 -13.08 -6.02 6.48
N VAL A 196 -13.16 -6.93 5.50
CA VAL A 196 -13.36 -6.57 4.10
C VAL A 196 -14.76 -6.04 3.92
N ASP A 197 -14.89 -4.83 3.39
CA ASP A 197 -16.15 -4.17 3.10
C ASP A 197 -16.11 -3.45 1.74
N ASN A 198 -17.28 -3.40 1.09
CA ASN A 198 -17.43 -2.70 -0.19
C ASN A 198 -17.80 -1.22 -0.02
N GLU A 199 -17.86 -0.70 1.22
CA GLU A 199 -18.49 0.59 1.54
C GLU A 199 -17.52 1.67 2.03
N LYS A 200 -16.47 1.32 2.76
CA LYS A 200 -15.53 2.24 3.42
C LYS A 200 -14.09 2.09 2.96
N GLY A 201 -13.87 1.34 1.88
CA GLY A 201 -12.58 1.24 1.21
C GLY A 201 -11.70 0.10 1.72
N ASN A 202 -12.23 -0.79 2.57
CA ASN A 202 -11.59 -2.06 2.93
C ASN A 202 -11.83 -3.13 1.86
N ILE A 203 -11.45 -2.87 0.61
CA ILE A 203 -11.88 -3.72 -0.52
C ILE A 203 -11.12 -5.05 -0.55
N THR A 204 -9.86 -5.06 -0.11
CA THR A 204 -9.00 -6.24 -0.12
C THR A 204 -8.22 -6.38 1.18
N ILE A 205 -7.74 -7.59 1.46
CA ILE A 205 -6.96 -7.89 2.67
C ILE A 205 -5.71 -7.01 2.78
N PRO A 206 -4.89 -6.82 1.72
CA PRO A 206 -3.78 -5.87 1.81
C PRO A 206 -4.23 -4.46 2.20
N LYS A 207 -5.37 -3.99 1.67
CA LYS A 207 -5.88 -2.65 2.01
C LYS A 207 -6.39 -2.57 3.45
N VAL A 208 -6.98 -3.64 3.98
CA VAL A 208 -7.34 -3.74 5.41
C VAL A 208 -6.10 -3.57 6.30
N ILE A 209 -4.99 -4.24 5.97
CA ILE A 209 -3.74 -4.14 6.74
C ILE A 209 -3.24 -2.68 6.75
N ASP A 210 -3.19 -2.02 5.60
CA ASP A 210 -2.82 -0.59 5.50
C ASP A 210 -3.72 0.29 6.37
N ASN A 211 -5.04 0.11 6.28
CA ASN A 211 -6.01 0.87 7.07
C ASN A 211 -5.85 0.66 8.59
N ILE A 212 -5.49 -0.55 9.03
CA ILE A 212 -5.11 -0.82 10.44
C ILE A 212 -3.88 0.00 10.82
N ILE A 213 -2.81 -0.05 10.00
CA ILE A 213 -1.58 0.70 10.28
C ILE A 213 -1.85 2.20 10.36
N LEU A 214 -2.62 2.76 9.42
CA LEU A 214 -3.05 4.15 9.41
C LEU A 214 -3.74 4.54 10.73
N SER A 215 -4.68 3.72 11.20
CA SER A 215 -5.39 3.94 12.45
C SER A 215 -4.45 3.87 13.67
N LEU A 216 -3.57 2.88 13.73
CA LEU A 216 -2.57 2.75 14.81
C LEU A 216 -1.63 3.96 14.87
N MET A 217 -1.16 4.44 13.72
CA MET A 217 -0.26 5.58 13.63
C MET A 217 -0.93 6.89 14.02
N ARG A 218 -2.19 7.12 13.62
CA ARG A 218 -2.96 8.28 14.07
C ARG A 218 -3.13 8.30 15.59
N GLU A 219 -3.44 7.16 16.20
CA GLU A 219 -3.60 7.06 17.65
C GLU A 219 -2.29 7.29 18.40
N ARG A 220 -1.16 6.79 17.88
CA ARG A 220 0.17 7.08 18.40
C ARG A 220 0.48 8.58 18.32
N GLY A 221 0.20 9.22 17.18
CA GLY A 221 0.38 10.67 16.99
C GLY A 221 -0.46 11.51 17.95
N ARG A 222 -1.74 11.16 18.15
CA ARG A 222 -2.63 11.81 19.13
C ARG A 222 -2.07 11.73 20.55
N LYS A 223 -1.67 10.53 21.00
CA LYS A 223 -1.06 10.33 22.32
C LYS A 223 0.20 11.18 22.51
N GLN A 224 1.09 11.21 21.51
CA GLN A 224 2.29 12.04 21.55
C GLN A 224 1.97 13.53 21.67
N TYR A 225 0.99 14.02 20.92
CA TYR A 225 0.53 15.41 20.99
C TYR A 225 0.01 15.78 22.38
N TYR A 226 -0.87 14.97 22.98
CA TYR A 226 -1.38 15.22 24.33
C TYR A 226 -0.27 15.18 25.39
N ASN A 227 0.65 14.22 25.29
CA ASN A 227 1.81 14.14 26.19
C ASN A 227 2.72 15.36 26.09
N LYS A 228 2.95 15.87 24.88
CA LYS A 228 3.73 17.11 24.67
C LYS A 228 3.01 18.31 25.32
N LYS A 229 1.71 18.49 25.07
CA LYS A 229 0.92 19.56 25.70
C LYS A 229 0.90 19.48 27.23
N LEU A 230 0.80 18.27 27.79
CA LEU A 230 0.87 18.06 29.23
C LEU A 230 2.25 18.43 29.80
N LYS A 231 3.34 18.10 29.10
CA LYS A 231 4.69 18.52 29.49
C LYS A 231 4.87 20.04 29.43
N ASP A 232 4.39 20.67 28.36
CA ASP A 232 4.45 22.12 28.17
C ASP A 232 3.62 22.86 29.23
N PHE A 233 2.44 22.34 29.56
CA PHE A 233 1.61 22.83 30.66
C PHE A 233 2.35 22.71 32.00
N LYS A 234 2.89 21.53 32.31
CA LYS A 234 3.63 21.33 33.56
C LYS A 234 4.80 22.30 33.70
N LYS A 235 5.59 22.51 32.64
CA LYS A 235 6.72 23.46 32.63
C LYS A 235 6.29 24.92 32.83
N LYS A 236 5.06 25.27 32.45
CA LYS A 236 4.55 26.65 32.55
C LYS A 236 3.97 26.97 33.93
N TYR A 237 3.47 25.96 34.64
CA TYR A 237 2.67 26.14 35.86
C TYR A 237 3.25 25.46 37.11
N TYR A 238 4.31 24.68 36.97
CA TYR A 238 5.08 24.05 38.06
C TYR A 238 6.58 24.19 37.76
#